data_AF-A0A2H6H1F0-F1
#
_entry.id   AF-A0A2H6H1F0-F1
#
_cell.length_a   1.000
_cell.length_b   1.000
_cell.length_c   1.000
_cell.angle_alpha   90.00
_cell.angle_beta   90.00
_cell.angle_gamma   90.00
#
_symmetry.space_group_name_H-M   'P 1'
#
loop_
_entity.id
_entity.type
_entity.pdbx_description
1 polymer ?
#
loop_
_entity_poly.entity_id
_entity_poly.type
_entity_poly.pdbx_seq_one_letter_code
_entity_poly.pdbx_strand_id
1 'polypeptide(L)'
;MSKKKRELKKKAYKLDRTRMTILIIILTIFLTTLFLYLLVQFNIISPLKKISLGPKLFMLEDECTLVVGKLIHTIKDDNTCEFRCKTNCEVREMLFYKSDFLKNQGDCNECTCYCT
;
A
#
# COMPACT_ATOMS: atom_id res chain seq x y z
N MET A 1 36.28 -47.24 -37.55
CA MET A 1 35.31 -46.12 -37.66
C MET A 1 36.05 -44.84 -38.07
N SER A 2 35.80 -44.30 -39.27
CA SER A 2 36.61 -43.21 -39.87
C SER A 2 36.59 -41.90 -39.05
N LYS A 3 37.75 -41.22 -38.93
CA LYS A 3 37.93 -39.93 -38.22
C LYS A 3 36.85 -38.90 -38.59
N LYS A 4 36.43 -38.88 -39.86
CA LYS A 4 35.38 -38.00 -40.40
C LYS A 4 34.00 -38.21 -39.75
N LYS A 5 33.65 -39.45 -39.37
CA LYS A 5 32.38 -39.75 -38.68
C LYS A 5 32.38 -39.28 -37.21
N ARG A 6 33.56 -39.21 -36.56
CA ARG A 6 33.68 -38.69 -35.18
C ARG A 6 33.53 -37.16 -35.13
N GLU A 7 34.09 -36.46 -36.11
CA GLU A 7 33.99 -35.00 -36.28
C GLU A 7 32.53 -34.54 -36.48
N LEU A 8 31.77 -35.23 -37.35
CA LEU A 8 30.36 -34.89 -37.62
C LEU A 8 29.46 -35.06 -36.38
N LYS A 9 29.65 -36.13 -35.60
CA LYS A 9 28.90 -36.34 -34.34
C LYS A 9 29.19 -35.26 -33.30
N LYS A 10 30.45 -34.80 -33.18
CA LYS A 10 30.83 -33.70 -32.28
C LYS A 10 30.18 -32.37 -32.68
N LYS A 11 30.12 -32.07 -33.99
CA LYS A 11 29.47 -30.85 -34.50
C LYS A 11 27.96 -30.86 -34.29
N ALA A 12 27.31 -32.00 -34.55
CA ALA A 12 25.87 -32.15 -34.31
C ALA A 12 25.51 -32.01 -32.83
N TYR A 13 26.29 -32.65 -31.93
CA TYR A 13 26.11 -32.50 -30.48
C TYR A 13 26.34 -31.06 -30.00
N LYS A 14 27.34 -30.37 -30.55
CA LYS A 14 27.61 -28.96 -30.20
C LYS A 14 26.46 -28.04 -30.64
N LEU A 15 25.93 -28.24 -31.86
CA LEU A 15 24.80 -27.47 -32.38
C LEU A 15 23.53 -27.68 -31.56
N ASP A 16 23.24 -28.93 -31.18
CA ASP A 16 22.08 -29.30 -30.36
C ASP A 16 22.18 -28.70 -28.95
N ARG A 17 23.38 -28.77 -28.35
CA ARG A 17 23.67 -28.13 -27.05
C ARG A 17 23.45 -26.62 -27.10
N THR A 18 23.91 -25.92 -28.16
CA THR A 18 23.73 -24.48 -28.29
C THR A 18 22.25 -24.10 -28.44
N ARG A 19 21.46 -24.88 -29.18
CA ARG A 19 20.00 -24.67 -29.30
C ARG A 19 19.29 -24.82 -27.97
N MET A 20 19.62 -25.87 -27.21
CA MET A 20 19.06 -26.08 -25.87
C MET A 20 19.41 -24.94 -24.91
N THR A 21 20.66 -24.45 -24.94
CA THR A 21 21.05 -23.29 -24.12
C THR A 21 20.26 -22.03 -24.48
N ILE A 22 20.04 -21.75 -25.77
CA ILE A 22 19.24 -20.60 -26.20
C ILE A 22 17.79 -20.71 -25.72
N LEU A 23 17.17 -21.90 -25.81
CA LEU A 23 15.81 -22.13 -25.33
C LEU A 23 15.69 -21.91 -23.82
N ILE A 24 16.68 -22.37 -23.04
CA ILE A 24 16.72 -22.15 -21.58
C ILE A 24 16.82 -20.66 -21.26
N ILE A 25 17.64 -19.90 -22.00
CA ILE A 25 17.77 -18.45 -21.81
C ILE A 25 16.44 -17.75 -22.07
N ILE A 26 15.77 -18.07 -23.18
CA ILE A 26 14.47 -17.47 -23.53
C ILE A 26 13.43 -17.80 -22.45
N LEU A 27 13.36 -19.06 -22.01
CA LEU A 27 12.45 -19.48 -20.96
C LEU A 27 12.72 -18.73 -19.65
N THR A 28 13.99 -18.53 -19.31
CA THR A 28 14.38 -17.79 -18.09
C THR A 28 13.94 -16.33 -18.17
N ILE A 29 14.14 -15.66 -19.31
CA ILE A 29 13.69 -14.27 -19.52
C ILE A 29 12.17 -14.15 -19.44
N PHE A 30 11.44 -15.13 -20.00
CA PHE A 30 9.98 -15.15 -19.92
C PHE A 30 9.49 -15.30 -18.46
N LEU A 31 10.08 -16.24 -17.72
CA LEU A 31 9.74 -16.49 -16.32
C LEU A 31 10.06 -15.29 -15.42
N THR A 32 11.21 -14.64 -15.60
CA THR A 32 11.56 -13.44 -14.82
C THR A 32 10.63 -12.27 -15.12
N THR A 33 10.25 -12.09 -16.39
CA THR A 33 9.30 -11.04 -16.78
C THR A 33 7.92 -11.28 -16.16
N LEU A 34 7.41 -12.52 -16.22
CA LEU A 34 6.15 -12.91 -15.59
C LEU A 34 6.19 -12.70 -14.07
N PHE A 35 7.30 -13.07 -13.43
CA PHE A 35 7.48 -12.86 -12.00
C PHE A 35 7.43 -11.38 -11.62
N LEU A 36 8.13 -10.51 -12.35
CA LEU A 36 8.08 -9.05 -12.14
C LEU A 36 6.67 -8.49 -12.33
N TYR A 37 5.94 -8.96 -13.34
CA TYR A 37 4.54 -8.56 -13.56
C TYR A 37 3.64 -8.93 -12.37
N LEU A 38 3.78 -10.16 -11.85
CA LEU A 38 3.05 -10.60 -10.67
C LEU A 38 3.40 -9.76 -9.43
N LEU A 39 4.67 -9.42 -9.22
CA LEU A 39 5.07 -8.55 -8.09
C LEU A 39 4.39 -7.17 -8.12
N VAL A 40 4.19 -6.61 -9.31
CA VAL A 40 3.45 -5.35 -9.49
C VAL A 40 1.96 -5.55 -9.21
N GLN A 41 1.33 -6.60 -9.75
CA GLN A 41 -0.10 -6.89 -9.55
C GLN A 41 -0.45 -7.18 -8.08
N PHE A 42 0.39 -7.95 -7.39
CA PHE A 42 0.20 -8.26 -5.97
C PHE A 42 0.60 -7.10 -5.05
N ASN A 43 0.93 -5.93 -5.61
CA ASN A 43 1.20 -4.71 -4.85
C ASN A 43 2.35 -4.87 -3.83
N ILE A 44 3.19 -5.91 -3.96
CA ILE A 44 4.32 -6.19 -3.06
C ILE A 44 5.37 -5.07 -3.14
N ILE A 45 5.46 -4.40 -4.30
CA ILE A 45 6.32 -3.24 -4.55
C ILE A 45 5.59 -1.91 -4.28
N SER A 46 4.29 -1.93 -3.96
CA SER A 46 3.47 -0.73 -3.76
C SER A 46 3.25 -0.24 -2.32
N PRO A 47 4.01 -0.61 -1.26
CA PRO A 47 3.91 0.16 -0.02
C PRO A 47 4.36 1.63 -0.21
N LEU A 48 5.04 1.95 -1.33
CA LEU A 48 5.51 3.29 -1.67
C LEU A 48 4.39 4.28 -2.03
N LYS A 49 3.18 3.85 -2.41
CA LYS A 49 2.06 4.79 -2.64
C LYS A 49 1.49 5.39 -1.35
N LYS A 50 1.84 4.85 -0.17
CA LYS A 50 1.45 5.42 1.13
C LYS A 50 2.52 6.36 1.73
N ILE A 51 3.67 6.54 1.09
CA ILE A 51 4.83 7.26 1.69
C ILE A 51 4.92 8.75 1.31
N SER A 52 4.13 9.23 0.35
CA SER A 52 4.26 10.62 -0.11
C SER A 52 2.91 11.29 -0.26
N LEU A 53 2.48 11.94 0.81
CA LEU A 53 1.82 13.24 0.92
C LEU A 53 1.68 13.43 2.45
N GLY A 54 1.87 14.64 2.98
CA GLY A 54 1.76 14.87 4.43
C GLY A 54 0.43 14.34 5.03
N PRO A 55 0.29 14.32 6.37
CA PRO A 55 -0.89 13.75 7.02
C PRO A 55 -2.17 14.30 6.39
N LYS A 56 -3.04 13.38 5.95
CA LYS A 56 -4.37 13.74 5.45
C LYS A 56 -5.19 14.28 6.62
N LEU A 57 -5.64 15.52 6.43
CA LEU A 57 -6.48 16.25 7.36
C LEU A 57 -7.94 15.99 7.05
N PHE A 58 -8.72 15.68 8.08
CA PHE A 58 -10.18 15.77 8.00
C PHE A 58 -10.75 16.24 9.34
N MET A 59 -11.82 17.00 9.26
CA MET A 59 -12.57 17.46 10.42
C MET A 59 -13.72 16.48 10.70
N LEU A 60 -13.87 16.10 11.96
CA LEU A 60 -15.04 15.38 12.43
C LEU A 60 -16.07 16.42 12.88
N GLU A 61 -17.28 16.33 12.32
CA GLU A 61 -18.41 17.13 12.75
C GLU A 61 -18.86 16.66 14.15
N ASP A 62 -18.87 17.58 15.11
CA ASP A 62 -19.50 17.35 16.41
C ASP A 62 -21.01 17.54 16.25
N GLU A 63 -21.77 16.49 16.52
CA GLU A 63 -23.22 16.59 16.65
C GLU A 63 -23.52 17.26 18.00
N CYS A 64 -23.81 18.56 17.99
CA CYS A 64 -24.24 19.28 19.18
C CYS A 64 -25.73 19.64 19.14
N THR A 65 -26.41 19.55 20.28
CA THR A 65 -27.85 19.82 20.39
C THR A 65 -28.16 20.59 21.67
N LEU A 66 -29.07 21.57 21.59
CA LEU A 66 -29.56 22.34 22.73
C LEU A 66 -30.65 21.56 23.48
N VAL A 67 -30.37 21.17 24.72
CA VAL A 67 -31.31 20.48 25.61
C VAL A 67 -31.37 21.21 26.95
N VAL A 68 -32.55 21.74 27.30
CA VAL A 68 -32.79 22.49 28.56
C VAL A 68 -31.79 23.65 28.73
N GLY A 69 -31.57 24.42 27.68
CA GLY A 69 -30.65 25.58 27.70
C GLY A 69 -29.16 25.23 27.84
N LYS A 70 -28.80 23.94 27.79
CA LYS A 70 -27.40 23.46 27.77
C LYS A 70 -27.08 22.87 26.40
N LEU A 71 -25.92 23.22 25.86
CA LEU A 71 -25.38 22.58 24.67
C LEU A 71 -24.86 21.19 25.06
N ILE A 72 -25.41 20.14 24.47
CA ILE A 72 -24.90 18.77 24.59
C ILE A 72 -24.00 18.51 23.39
N HIS A 73 -22.77 18.11 23.66
CA HIS A 73 -21.78 17.74 22.65
C HIS A 73 -21.62 16.23 22.60
N THR A 74 -21.42 15.73 21.38
CA THR A 74 -21.08 14.33 21.17
C THR A 74 -19.57 14.11 21.39
N ILE A 75 -18.74 15.10 21.05
CA ILE A 75 -17.31 15.14 21.34
C ILE A 75 -17.07 16.07 22.54
N LYS A 76 -16.95 15.50 23.74
CA LYS A 76 -16.93 16.26 24.99
C LYS A 76 -15.53 16.70 25.43
N ASP A 77 -14.52 15.96 25.01
CA ASP A 77 -13.14 16.07 25.46
C ASP A 77 -12.16 15.55 24.40
N ASP A 78 -10.89 15.82 24.66
CA ASP A 78 -9.76 15.44 23.80
C ASP A 78 -9.66 13.92 23.61
N ASN A 79 -9.90 13.13 24.66
CA ASN A 79 -9.85 11.67 24.58
C ASN A 79 -10.94 11.12 23.64
N THR A 80 -12.14 11.70 23.67
CA THR A 80 -13.25 11.34 22.78
C THR A 80 -12.92 11.69 21.33
N CYS A 81 -12.29 12.85 21.11
CA CYS A 81 -11.80 13.25 19.78
C CYS A 81 -10.73 12.28 19.27
N GLU A 82 -9.71 11.96 20.08
CA GLU A 82 -8.62 11.05 19.72
C GLU A 82 -9.14 9.65 19.36
N PHE A 83 -10.04 9.10 20.18
CA PHE A 83 -10.63 7.78 19.95
C PHE A 83 -11.39 7.72 18.62
N ARG A 84 -12.17 8.76 18.31
CA ARG A 84 -12.89 8.87 17.04
C ARG A 84 -11.94 9.04 15.86
N CYS A 85 -10.86 9.82 16.01
CA CYS A 85 -9.84 9.96 14.99
C CYS A 85 -9.14 8.63 14.70
N LYS A 86 -8.75 7.88 15.74
CA LYS A 86 -8.15 6.53 15.60
C LYS A 86 -9.06 5.60 14.80
N THR A 87 -10.33 5.53 15.20
CA THR A 87 -11.34 4.69 14.51
C THR A 87 -11.50 5.12 13.04
N ASN A 88 -11.56 6.42 12.76
CA ASN A 88 -11.71 6.92 11.39
C ASN A 88 -10.46 6.69 10.53
N CYS A 89 -9.25 6.85 11.09
CA CYS A 89 -8.01 6.52 10.37
C CYS A 89 -7.99 5.03 10.00
N GLU A 90 -8.37 4.16 10.95
CA GLU A 90 -8.39 2.71 10.77
C GLU A 90 -9.37 2.28 9.67
N VAL A 91 -10.61 2.80 9.68
CA VAL A 91 -11.62 2.54 8.63
C VAL A 91 -11.14 2.99 7.25
N ARG A 92 -10.28 4.01 7.19
CA ARG A 92 -9.70 4.56 5.95
C ARG A 92 -8.37 3.89 5.56
N GLU A 93 -7.97 2.84 6.27
CA GLU A 93 -6.70 2.12 6.09
C GLU A 93 -5.46 3.03 6.17
N MET A 94 -5.52 4.03 7.05
CA MET A 94 -4.45 4.98 7.37
C MET A 94 -4.00 4.81 8.82
N LEU A 95 -2.77 5.21 9.12
CA LEU A 95 -2.22 5.21 10.47
C LEU A 95 -2.58 6.51 11.18
N PHE A 96 -2.99 6.42 12.44
CA PHE A 96 -3.24 7.60 13.27
C PHE A 96 -1.93 8.33 13.61
N TYR A 97 -1.88 9.64 13.38
CA TYR A 97 -0.74 10.49 13.72
C TYR A 97 -1.02 11.37 14.94
N LYS A 98 -2.06 12.21 14.88
CA LYS A 98 -2.51 13.05 16.01
C LYS A 98 -3.97 13.50 15.85
N SER A 99 -4.51 14.10 16.90
CA SER A 99 -5.78 14.82 16.90
C SER A 99 -5.59 16.19 17.55
N ASP A 100 -6.33 17.20 17.07
CA ASP A 100 -6.44 18.50 17.72
C ASP A 100 -7.91 18.76 18.08
N PHE A 101 -8.19 18.98 19.36
CA PHE A 101 -9.53 19.29 19.87
C PHE A 101 -9.65 20.76 20.27
N LEU A 102 -10.65 21.46 19.73
CA LEU A 102 -10.98 22.83 20.09
C LEU A 102 -12.34 22.86 20.78
N LYS A 103 -12.31 23.28 22.05
CA LYS A 103 -13.51 23.40 22.87
C LYS A 103 -14.18 24.76 22.67
N ASN A 104 -15.41 24.74 22.18
CA ASN A 104 -16.22 25.94 22.00
C ASN A 104 -17.27 26.06 23.13
N GLN A 105 -17.42 27.26 23.70
CA GLN A 105 -18.33 27.47 24.85
C GLN A 105 -19.78 27.80 24.42
N GLY A 106 -19.98 28.22 23.17
CA GLY A 106 -21.28 28.63 22.64
C GLY A 106 -21.64 27.99 21.31
N ASP A 107 -20.83 27.04 20.84
CA ASP A 107 -21.00 26.34 19.55
C ASP A 107 -20.50 24.90 19.69
N CYS A 108 -20.74 24.05 18.68
CA CYS A 108 -20.22 22.68 18.63
C CYS A 108 -18.69 22.66 18.76
N ASN A 109 -18.14 21.61 19.36
CA ASN A 109 -16.68 21.47 19.45
C ASN A 109 -16.09 21.07 18.10
N GLU A 110 -14.83 21.40 17.87
CA GLU A 110 -14.14 20.96 16.64
C GLU A 110 -13.11 19.90 16.97
N CYS A 111 -13.05 18.87 16.12
CA CYS A 111 -12.08 17.79 16.23
C CYS A 111 -11.41 17.58 14.87
N THR A 112 -10.11 17.85 14.81
CA THR A 112 -9.30 17.70 13.58
C THR A 112 -8.43 16.46 13.70
N CYS A 113 -8.56 15.55 12.74
CA CYS A 113 -7.79 14.31 12.69
C CYS A 113 -6.66 14.39 11.66
N TYR A 114 -5.52 13.81 12.03
CA TYR A 114 -4.34 13.70 11.16
C TYR A 114 -4.03 12.21 10.99
N CYS A 115 -4.18 11.69 9.78
CA CYS A 115 -3.85 10.30 9.45
C CYS A 115 -2.80 10.25 8.34
N THR A 116 -1.93 9.22 8.37
CA THR A 116 -0.86 8.99 7.38
C THR A 116 -1.03 7.66 6.67
#